data_AF-A0A967Q2C9-F1
#
_entry.id   AF-A0A967Q2C9-F1
#
_cell.length_a   1.000
_cell.length_b   1.000
_cell.length_c   1.000
_cell.angle_alpha   90.00
_cell.angle_beta   90.00
_cell.angle_gamma   90.00
#
_symmetry.space_group_name_H-M   'P 1'
#
loop_
_entity.id
_entity.type
_entity.pdbx_description
1 polymer ?
#
loop_
_entity_poly.entity_id
_entity_poly.type
_entity_poly.pdbx_seq_one_letter_code
_entity_poly.pdbx_strand_id
1 'polypeptide(L)'
;MAYEHMAESPIYSRYQACSRHLQHFDLDCLQNRAERMAFWINLFNVLVIHGVIELGIRDSVKEVPRFFRRIGYCIDDMEFTADHIEHGILRGNRRFPGSLFHPFGK
;
A
#
# COMPACT_ATOMS: atom_id res chain seq x y z
N MET A 1 13.12 -14.44 7.92
CA MET A 1 13.92 -14.31 9.17
C MET A 1 14.02 -12.88 9.73
N ALA A 2 13.92 -11.80 8.94
CA ALA A 2 13.97 -10.41 9.48
C ALA A 2 12.59 -9.86 9.94
N TYR A 3 11.48 -10.30 9.35
CA TYR A 3 10.16 -9.71 9.60
C TYR A 3 9.42 -10.28 10.83
N GLU A 4 9.66 -11.54 11.23
CA GLU A 4 9.02 -12.15 12.41
C GLU A 4 9.38 -11.41 13.72
N HIS A 5 10.63 -10.93 13.84
CA HIS A 5 11.06 -10.11 14.97
C HIS A 5 10.60 -8.64 14.87
N MET A 6 10.01 -8.20 13.75
CA MET A 6 9.47 -6.84 13.61
C MET A 6 8.08 -6.68 14.21
N ALA A 7 7.33 -7.77 14.46
CA ALA A 7 6.02 -7.69 15.10
C ALA A 7 6.10 -7.09 16.52
N GLU A 8 7.23 -7.25 17.20
CA GLU A 8 7.52 -6.66 18.53
C GLU A 8 8.27 -5.32 18.44
N SER A 9 8.62 -4.88 17.22
CA SER A 9 9.39 -3.66 17.00
C SER A 9 8.52 -2.41 17.18
N PRO A 10 9.07 -1.28 17.65
CA PRO A 10 8.40 0.03 17.66
C PRO A 10 7.80 0.44 16.30
N ILE A 11 8.32 -0.11 15.20
CA ILE A 11 7.78 0.10 13.85
C ILE A 11 6.36 -0.48 13.73
N TYR A 12 6.07 -1.63 14.32
CA TYR A 12 4.75 -2.28 14.28
C TYR A 12 3.71 -1.55 15.14
N SER A 13 4.11 -0.99 16.28
CA SER A 13 3.21 -0.14 17.09
C SER A 13 2.88 1.18 16.40
N ARG A 14 3.89 1.81 15.78
CA ARG A 14 3.70 3.05 15.00
C ARG A 14 2.85 2.79 13.75
N TYR A 15 2.99 1.60 13.18
CA TYR A 15 2.16 1.06 12.11
C TYR A 15 0.67 0.94 12.50
N GLN A 16 0.34 0.32 13.64
CA GLN A 16 -1.04 0.21 14.11
C GLN A 16 -1.69 1.56 14.42
N ALA A 17 -0.90 2.52 14.91
CA ALA A 17 -1.38 3.88 15.12
C ALA A 17 -1.64 4.59 13.79
N CYS A 18 -0.74 4.46 12.81
CA CYS A 18 -0.89 5.04 11.48
C CYS A 18 -2.08 4.44 10.72
N SER A 19 -2.31 3.12 10.77
CA SER A 19 -3.43 2.48 10.07
C SER A 19 -4.80 2.95 10.57
N ARG A 20 -4.94 3.22 11.88
CA ARG A 20 -6.17 3.80 12.44
C ARG A 20 -6.40 5.24 12.01
N HIS A 21 -5.33 6.04 11.93
CA HIS A 21 -5.44 7.43 11.49
C HIS A 21 -5.68 7.56 9.98
N LEU A 22 -5.23 6.58 9.18
CA LEU A 22 -5.43 6.57 7.73
C LEU A 22 -6.91 6.45 7.31
N GLN A 23 -7.77 5.86 8.15
CA GLN A 23 -9.19 5.70 7.81
C GLN A 23 -9.92 7.03 7.59
N HIS A 24 -9.48 8.10 8.27
CA HIS A 24 -10.08 9.43 8.21
C HIS A 24 -9.07 10.48 7.71
N PHE A 25 -8.04 10.03 6.99
CA PHE A 25 -6.99 10.93 6.51
C PHE A 25 -7.46 11.63 5.23
N ASP A 26 -7.75 12.92 5.36
CA ASP A 26 -8.11 13.79 4.24
C ASP A 26 -6.96 13.90 3.23
N LEU A 27 -7.12 13.29 2.06
CA LEU A 27 -6.14 13.33 0.97
C LEU A 27 -6.01 14.71 0.32
N ASP A 28 -6.98 15.61 0.48
CA ASP A 28 -6.96 16.95 -0.09
C ASP A 28 -6.00 17.89 0.66
N CYS A 29 -5.56 17.51 1.86
CA CYS A 29 -4.52 18.26 2.58
C CYS A 29 -3.14 18.19 1.89
N LEU A 30 -2.93 17.22 0.99
CA LEU A 30 -1.68 17.05 0.24
C LEU A 30 -1.65 18.03 -0.93
N GLN A 31 -1.00 19.17 -0.73
CA GLN A 31 -1.12 20.33 -1.62
C GLN A 31 -0.24 20.25 -2.86
N ASN A 32 0.90 19.56 -2.78
CA ASN A 32 1.81 19.44 -3.91
C ASN A 32 2.09 17.98 -4.30
N ARG A 33 2.57 17.82 -5.54
CA ARG A 33 2.86 16.50 -6.11
C ARG A 33 3.89 15.71 -5.31
N ALA A 34 4.87 16.40 -4.71
CA ALA A 34 5.93 15.75 -3.94
C ALA A 34 5.38 15.14 -2.64
N GLU A 35 4.51 15.87 -1.92
CA GLU A 35 3.80 15.40 -0.73
C GLU A 35 2.90 14.21 -1.06
N ARG A 36 2.11 14.31 -2.15
CA ARG A 36 1.29 13.19 -2.63
C ARG A 36 2.14 11.97 -2.91
N MET A 37 3.24 12.12 -3.68
CA MET A 37 4.15 11.02 -3.96
C MET A 37 4.77 10.42 -2.70
N ALA A 38 5.23 11.26 -1.77
CA ALA A 38 5.82 10.80 -0.51
C ALA A 38 4.81 9.99 0.31
N PHE A 39 3.56 10.47 0.42
CA PHE A 39 2.48 9.76 1.08
C PHE A 39 2.27 8.37 0.46
N TRP A 40 2.06 8.30 -0.86
CA TRP A 40 1.75 7.04 -1.54
C TRP A 40 2.93 6.06 -1.53
N ILE A 41 4.17 6.52 -1.63
CA ILE A 41 5.37 5.68 -1.50
C ILE A 41 5.45 5.10 -0.10
N ASN A 42 5.25 5.93 0.93
CA ASN A 42 5.29 5.48 2.32
C ASN A 42 4.18 4.46 2.60
N LEU A 43 2.96 4.73 2.10
CA LEU A 43 1.83 3.83 2.26
C LEU A 43 2.05 2.49 1.57
N PHE A 44 2.58 2.50 0.33
CA PHE A 44 2.92 1.29 -0.41
C PHE A 44 3.93 0.43 0.35
N ASN A 45 5.04 1.03 0.81
CA ASN A 45 6.06 0.31 1.57
C ASN A 45 5.49 -0.31 2.84
N VAL A 46 4.63 0.43 3.56
CA VAL A 46 3.96 -0.05 4.76
C VAL A 46 3.03 -1.22 4.46
N LEU A 47 2.21 -1.13 3.41
CA LEU A 47 1.30 -2.19 2.98
C LEU A 47 2.04 -3.49 2.65
N VAL A 48 3.16 -3.40 1.94
CA VAL A 48 3.96 -4.57 1.59
C VAL A 48 4.53 -5.24 2.83
N ILE A 49 5.09 -4.48 3.77
CA ILE A 49 5.61 -5.02 5.04
C ILE A 49 4.49 -5.69 5.83
N HIS A 50 3.33 -5.03 5.93
CA HIS A 50 2.18 -5.60 6.63
C HIS A 50 1.72 -6.90 5.99
N GLY A 51 1.56 -6.91 4.67
CA GLY A 51 1.18 -8.09 3.90
C GLY A 51 2.13 -9.27 4.08
N VAL A 52 3.44 -9.00 4.12
CA VAL A 52 4.46 -10.04 4.35
C VAL A 52 4.29 -10.67 5.73
N ILE A 53 4.07 -9.85 6.76
CA ILE A 53 3.89 -10.31 8.14
C ILE A 53 2.56 -11.06 8.31
N GLU A 54 1.46 -10.47 7.86
CA GLU A 54 0.10 -11.02 8.04
C GLU A 54 -0.10 -12.34 7.28
N LEU A 55 0.47 -12.45 6.07
CA LEU A 55 0.36 -13.66 5.26
C LEU A 55 1.47 -14.68 5.54
N GLY A 56 2.36 -14.41 6.50
CA GLY A 56 3.41 -15.33 6.92
C GLY A 56 4.41 -15.68 5.82
N ILE A 57 4.71 -14.72 4.92
CA ILE A 57 5.64 -14.93 3.80
C ILE A 57 7.07 -15.10 4.32
N ARG A 58 7.78 -16.12 3.83
CA ARG A 58 9.11 -16.49 4.35
C ARG A 58 10.25 -16.09 3.43
N ASP A 59 10.11 -16.32 2.12
CA ASP A 59 11.18 -16.13 1.14
C ASP A 59 10.86 -15.00 0.14
N SER A 60 9.63 -14.95 -0.39
CA SER A 60 9.22 -13.97 -1.39
C SER A 60 7.71 -13.75 -1.43
N VAL A 61 7.29 -12.50 -1.69
CA VAL A 61 5.89 -12.15 -1.99
C VAL A 61 5.29 -12.94 -3.16
N LYS A 62 6.13 -13.55 -4.01
CA LYS A 62 5.72 -14.43 -5.11
C LYS A 62 5.11 -15.75 -4.65
N GLU A 63 5.33 -16.16 -3.41
CA GLU A 63 4.69 -17.34 -2.81
C GLU A 63 3.17 -17.17 -2.71
N VAL A 64 2.70 -15.91 -2.63
CA VAL A 64 1.28 -15.59 -2.54
C VAL A 64 0.76 -15.11 -3.89
N PRO A 65 -0.12 -15.88 -4.55
CA PRO A 65 -0.75 -15.45 -5.80
C PRO A 65 -1.54 -14.16 -5.58
N ARG A 66 -1.28 -13.18 -6.46
CA ARG A 66 -1.94 -11.86 -6.44
C ARG A 66 -1.71 -11.10 -5.12
N PHE A 67 -0.54 -11.29 -4.48
CA PHE A 67 -0.16 -10.62 -3.23
C PHE A 67 -0.56 -9.13 -3.19
N PHE A 68 -0.12 -8.33 -4.16
CA PHE A 68 -0.38 -6.88 -4.19
C PHE A 68 -1.86 -6.49 -4.31
N ARG A 69 -2.72 -7.40 -4.79
CA ARG A 69 -4.17 -7.20 -4.87
C ARG A 69 -4.90 -7.66 -3.59
N ARG A 70 -4.22 -8.36 -2.69
CA ARG A 70 -4.78 -8.87 -1.43
C ARG A 70 -4.53 -7.96 -0.24
N ILE A 71 -3.59 -7.02 -0.38
CA ILE A 71 -3.17 -6.13 0.69
C ILE A 71 -3.63 -4.71 0.34
N GLY A 72 -4.29 -4.05 1.28
CA GLY A 72 -4.85 -2.73 1.06
C GLY A 72 -5.31 -2.06 2.34
N TYR A 73 -5.59 -0.77 2.23
CA TYR A 73 -6.17 0.05 3.29
C TYR A 73 -7.40 0.78 2.81
N CYS A 74 -8.33 1.04 3.74
CA CYS A 74 -9.41 1.97 3.53
C CYS A 74 -8.96 3.38 3.95
N ILE A 75 -9.14 4.36 3.07
CA ILE A 75 -8.89 5.79 3.30
C ILE A 75 -10.13 6.52 2.79
N ASP A 76 -10.82 7.26 3.67
CA ASP A 76 -12.07 7.97 3.34
C ASP A 76 -13.08 7.07 2.61
N ASP A 77 -13.39 5.91 3.20
CA ASP A 77 -14.30 4.89 2.65
C ASP A 77 -13.92 4.29 1.28
N MET A 78 -12.73 4.59 0.77
CA MET A 78 -12.19 4.02 -0.47
C MET A 78 -11.08 3.01 -0.19
N GLU A 79 -11.13 1.86 -0.88
CA GLU A 79 -10.11 0.82 -0.76
C GLU A 79 -8.93 1.06 -1.72
N PHE A 80 -7.73 1.21 -1.15
CA PHE A 80 -6.48 1.32 -1.86
C PHE A 80 -5.62 0.07 -1.63
N THR A 81 -5.59 -0.82 -2.63
CA THR A 81 -4.67 -1.95 -2.64
C THR A 81 -3.25 -1.52 -3.03
N ALA A 82 -2.24 -2.31 -2.70
CA ALA A 82 -0.87 -2.03 -3.15
C ALA A 82 -0.77 -1.98 -4.69
N ASP A 83 -1.56 -2.81 -5.39
CA ASP A 83 -1.69 -2.80 -6.85
C ASP A 83 -2.29 -1.46 -7.37
N HIS A 84 -3.35 -0.96 -6.72
CA HIS A 84 -3.94 0.35 -7.03
C HIS A 84 -2.92 1.48 -6.87
N ILE A 85 -2.14 1.45 -5.79
CA ILE A 85 -1.14 2.49 -5.48
C ILE A 85 0.00 2.44 -6.48
N GLU A 86 0.58 1.26 -6.75
CA GLU A 86 1.70 1.13 -7.68
C GLU A 86 1.30 1.58 -9.09
N HIS A 87 0.22 1.03 -9.62
CA HIS A 87 -0.11 1.18 -11.03
C HIS A 87 -0.98 2.40 -11.32
N GLY A 88 -1.94 2.68 -10.44
CA GLY A 88 -2.85 3.80 -10.60
C GLY A 88 -2.23 5.13 -10.18
N ILE A 89 -1.38 5.15 -9.16
CA ILE A 89 -0.88 6.40 -8.57
C ILE A 89 0.60 6.63 -8.88
N LEU A 90 1.48 5.73 -8.45
CA LEU A 90 2.93 5.92 -8.57
C LEU A 90 3.42 5.87 -10.02
N ARG A 91 2.78 5.06 -10.86
CA ARG A 91 3.05 5.03 -12.32
C ARG A 91 2.22 6.04 -13.11
N GLY A 92 1.48 6.93 -12.44
CA GLY A 92 0.66 7.97 -13.07
C GLY A 92 -0.45 7.41 -13.95
N ASN A 93 -1.14 6.37 -13.46
CA ASN A 93 -2.21 5.67 -14.18
C ASN A 93 -1.81 5.16 -15.58
N ARG A 94 -0.51 4.89 -15.84
CA ARG A 94 -0.08 4.32 -17.11
C ARG A 94 -0.63 2.90 -17.28
N ARG A 95 -1.22 2.62 -18.44
CA ARG A 95 -1.69 1.29 -18.83
C ARG A 95 -0.60 0.24 -18.65
N PHE A 96 -1.00 -0.92 -18.12
CA PHE A 96 -0.15 -2.12 -18.14
C PHE A 96 0.14 -2.54 -19.58
N PRO A 97 1.35 -3.07 -19.87
CA PRO A 97 1.59 -3.80 -21.11
C PRO A 97 0.62 -5.00 -21.19
N GLY A 98 -0.33 -4.94 -22.12
CA GLY A 98 -1.35 -5.98 -22.33
C GLY A 98 -2.73 -5.74 -21.70
N SER A 99 -2.95 -4.64 -20.97
CA SER A 99 -4.28 -4.30 -20.43
C SER A 99 -5.10 -3.40 -21.37
N LEU A 100 -6.39 -3.73 -21.53
CA LEU A 100 -7.37 -2.91 -22.26
C LEU A 100 -7.90 -1.72 -21.45
N PHE A 101 -7.75 -1.73 -20.12
CA PHE A 101 -8.32 -0.72 -19.21
C PHE A 101 -7.25 -0.05 -18.33
N HIS A 102 -7.51 1.20 -17.93
CA HIS A 102 -6.72 1.92 -16.93
C HIS A 102 -7.09 1.44 -15.51
N PRO A 103 -6.13 1.37 -14.57
CA PRO A 103 -6.40 1.05 -13.16
C PRO A 103 -7.50 1.90 -12.51
N PHE A 104 -7.60 3.18 -12.89
CA PHE A 104 -8.72 4.06 -12.49
C PHE A 104 -9.46 4.60 -13.71
N GLY A 105 -10.79 4.67 -13.60
CA GLY A 105 -11.71 4.97 -14.69
C GLY A 105 -11.77 6.46 -15.06
N LYS A 106 -11.48 6.71 -16.35
CA LYS A 106 -11.43 7.96 -17.14
C LYS A 106 -10.66 9.15 -16.54
#